data_AF-A0A645FEP5-F1
#
_entry.id   AF-A0A645FEP5-F1
#
_cell.length_a   1.000
_cell.length_b   1.000
_cell.length_c   1.000
_cell.angle_alpha   90.00
_cell.angle_beta   90.00
_cell.angle_gamma   90.00
#
_symmetry.space_group_name_H-M   'P 1'
#
loop_
_entity.id
_entity.type
_entity.pdbx_description
1 polymer ?
#
loop_
_entity_poly.entity_id
_entity_poly.type
_entity_poly.pdbx_seq_one_letter_code
_entity_poly.pdbx_strand_id
1 'polypeptide(L)'
;MKHKIGLILIITACIVAVGFAGIKAFTNSKDNSTLTEEAVKKVEKNLSVILSGPLTKSSNPYDQIKAHKQEFNEIVEMGEPVVSYFVEQFKSGELDGNSEWVTAWICNEILGEENPIKIWSEDNKNGWDSGRDWYEKYLLPEGWSFQRKWKTL
;
A
#
# COMPACT_ATOMS: atom_id res chain seq x y z
N MET A 1 11.87 -44.36 -48.97
CA MET A 1 11.60 -43.17 -48.11
C MET A 1 10.08 -43.00 -47.92
N LYS A 2 9.44 -43.79 -47.05
CA LYS A 2 7.98 -43.70 -46.77
C LYS A 2 7.61 -44.13 -45.34
N HIS A 3 8.46 -43.84 -44.34
CA HIS A 3 8.22 -44.30 -42.96
C HIS A 3 8.33 -43.22 -41.87
N LYS A 4 8.45 -41.93 -42.23
CA LYS A 4 8.60 -40.84 -41.23
C LYS A 4 7.43 -39.86 -41.12
N ILE A 5 6.40 -39.99 -41.97
CA ILE A 5 5.28 -39.04 -42.02
C ILE A 5 4.12 -39.47 -41.11
N GLY A 6 3.98 -40.77 -40.82
CA GLY A 6 2.88 -41.28 -39.97
C GLY A 6 3.05 -41.06 -38.46
N LEU A 7 4.27 -40.81 -37.97
CA LEU A 7 4.54 -40.68 -36.53
C LEU A 7 4.26 -39.27 -36.01
N ILE A 8 4.30 -38.25 -36.88
CA ILE A 8 4.13 -36.84 -36.49
C ILE A 8 2.65 -36.49 -36.28
N LEU A 9 1.72 -37.15 -36.99
CA LEU A 9 0.29 -36.85 -36.89
C LEU A 9 -0.40 -37.45 -35.65
N ILE A 10 0.21 -38.44 -34.97
CA ILE A 10 -0.38 -39.07 -33.78
C ILE A 10 -0.07 -38.27 -32.51
N ILE A 11 1.05 -37.55 -32.47
CA ILE A 11 1.45 -36.75 -31.29
C ILE A 11 0.56 -35.50 -31.13
N THR A 12 0.01 -34.95 -32.23
CA THR A 12 -0.87 -33.78 -32.16
C THR A 12 -2.28 -34.11 -31.65
N ALA A 13 -2.72 -35.36 -31.76
CA ALA A 13 -4.05 -35.77 -31.30
C ALA A 13 -4.14 -36.02 -29.77
N CYS A 14 -3.01 -36.22 -29.09
CA CYS A 14 -3.01 -36.47 -27.63
C CYS A 14 -3.04 -35.20 -26.77
N ILE A 15 -2.75 -34.01 -27.33
CA ILE A 15 -2.77 -32.77 -26.54
C ILE A 15 -4.21 -32.26 -26.30
N VAL A 16 -5.20 -32.75 -27.04
CA VAL A 16 -6.60 -32.27 -26.93
C VAL A 16 -7.42 -33.04 -25.89
N ALA A 17 -6.89 -34.14 -25.32
CA ALA A 17 -7.66 -35.01 -24.42
C ALA A 17 -7.25 -34.97 -22.94
N VAL A 18 -6.20 -34.23 -22.56
CA VAL A 18 -5.75 -34.09 -21.17
C VAL A 18 -5.56 -32.62 -20.84
N GLY A 19 -6.64 -31.93 -20.48
CA GLY A 19 -6.52 -30.51 -20.14
C GLY A 19 -7.76 -29.75 -19.72
N PHE A 20 -8.90 -30.41 -19.46
CA PHE A 20 -10.07 -29.74 -18.88
C PHE A 20 -10.63 -30.52 -17.67
N ALA A 21 -9.73 -30.96 -16.79
CA ALA A 21 -10.08 -31.22 -15.41
C ALA A 21 -9.99 -29.88 -14.64
N GLY A 22 -11.08 -29.13 -14.68
CA GLY A 22 -11.42 -28.11 -13.69
C GLY A 22 -10.37 -27.03 -13.38
N ILE A 23 -10.20 -26.05 -14.27
CA ILE A 23 -9.91 -24.69 -13.79
C ILE A 23 -11.24 -24.13 -13.26
N LYS A 24 -11.64 -24.57 -12.06
CA LYS A 24 -12.55 -23.80 -11.21
C LYS A 24 -11.68 -22.85 -10.37
N ALA A 25 -11.24 -21.80 -11.02
CA ALA A 25 -10.72 -20.61 -10.37
C ALA A 25 -10.79 -19.46 -11.38
N PHE A 26 -12.01 -19.08 -11.76
CA PHE A 26 -12.27 -17.67 -11.98
C PHE A 26 -12.20 -17.02 -10.59
N THR A 27 -10.99 -16.85 -10.05
CA THR A 27 -10.79 -15.99 -8.90
C THR A 27 -10.97 -14.58 -9.40
N ASN A 28 -12.23 -14.17 -9.33
CA ASN A 28 -12.72 -12.81 -9.15
C ASN A 28 -11.63 -11.75 -9.35
N SER A 29 -11.51 -11.24 -10.57
CA SER A 29 -10.94 -9.92 -10.80
C SER A 29 -11.97 -8.93 -10.22
N LYS A 30 -11.95 -8.80 -8.89
CA LYS A 30 -12.56 -7.70 -8.17
C LYS A 30 -11.38 -6.91 -7.67
N ASP A 31 -11.22 -5.73 -8.27
CA ASP A 31 -10.15 -4.76 -8.11
C ASP A 31 -9.34 -4.91 -6.81
N ASN A 32 -8.06 -5.18 -6.97
CA ASN A 32 -7.05 -5.17 -5.89
C ASN A 32 -6.75 -3.74 -5.38
N SER A 33 -7.53 -2.73 -5.76
CA SER A 33 -7.28 -1.31 -5.44
C SER A 33 -8.01 -0.82 -4.19
N THR A 34 -8.98 -1.56 -3.66
CA THR A 34 -9.81 -1.13 -2.52
C THR A 34 -9.87 -2.18 -1.41
N LEU A 35 -9.77 -1.73 -0.16
CA LEU A 35 -9.90 -2.58 1.03
C LEU A 35 -11.30 -3.21 1.12
N THR A 36 -11.36 -4.46 1.60
CA THR A 36 -12.64 -5.07 2.00
C THR A 36 -13.15 -4.45 3.29
N GLU A 37 -14.44 -4.55 3.59
CA GLU A 37 -15.00 -4.07 4.86
C GLU A 37 -14.30 -4.68 6.09
N GLU A 38 -13.91 -5.95 6.02
CA GLU A 38 -13.17 -6.61 7.09
C GLU A 38 -11.76 -6.03 7.25
N ALA A 39 -11.09 -5.71 6.13
CA ALA A 39 -9.79 -5.07 6.16
C ALA A 39 -9.88 -3.63 6.70
N VAL A 40 -10.88 -2.85 6.30
CA VAL A 40 -11.16 -1.52 6.87
C VAL A 40 -11.33 -1.61 8.39
N LYS A 41 -12.19 -2.51 8.88
CA LYS A 41 -12.39 -2.70 10.32
C LYS A 41 -11.10 -3.09 11.05
N LYS A 42 -10.24 -3.89 10.42
CA LYS A 42 -8.93 -4.25 10.98
C LYS A 42 -8.00 -3.03 11.04
N VAL A 43 -7.95 -2.22 9.98
CA VAL A 43 -7.18 -0.97 9.95
C VAL A 43 -7.63 -0.02 11.04
N GLU A 44 -8.93 0.26 11.14
CA GLU A 44 -9.49 1.15 12.17
C GLU A 44 -9.22 0.65 13.58
N LYS A 45 -9.41 -0.65 13.82
CA LYS A 45 -9.13 -1.27 15.12
C LYS A 45 -7.66 -1.11 15.50
N ASN A 46 -6.74 -1.46 14.59
CA ASN A 46 -5.31 -1.39 14.85
C ASN A 46 -4.85 0.06 15.03
N LEU A 47 -5.38 1.00 14.23
CA LEU A 47 -5.12 2.43 14.39
C LEU A 47 -5.60 2.92 15.76
N SER A 48 -6.81 2.55 16.17
CA SER A 48 -7.34 2.91 17.49
C SER A 48 -6.46 2.38 18.63
N VAL A 49 -5.89 1.18 18.49
CA VAL A 49 -4.96 0.63 19.50
C VAL A 49 -3.68 1.47 19.55
N ILE A 50 -3.08 1.81 18.40
CA ILE A 50 -1.88 2.67 18.35
C ILE A 50 -2.14 4.02 19.01
N LEU A 51 -3.28 4.65 18.71
CA LEU A 51 -3.67 5.95 19.24
C LEU A 51 -4.04 5.92 20.73
N SER A 52 -4.43 4.75 21.26
CA SER A 52 -4.70 4.56 22.70
C SER A 52 -3.43 4.43 23.55
N GLY A 53 -2.27 4.30 22.91
CA GLY A 53 -0.99 4.24 23.57
C GLY A 53 -0.70 5.50 24.40
N PRO A 54 0.11 5.39 25.46
CA PRO A 54 0.45 6.55 26.27
C PRO A 54 1.13 7.59 25.37
N LEU A 55 0.56 8.80 25.31
CA LEU A 55 1.33 9.97 24.91
C LEU A 55 2.50 10.04 25.89
N THR A 56 3.69 9.64 25.45
CA THR A 56 4.87 9.79 26.29
C THR A 56 5.05 11.29 26.56
N LYS A 57 5.85 11.66 27.56
CA LYS A 57 6.07 13.08 27.93
C LYS A 57 6.63 13.95 26.79
N SER A 58 6.92 13.35 25.62
CA SER A 58 7.22 14.06 24.38
C SER A 58 6.02 13.94 23.43
N SER A 59 5.65 15.02 22.76
CA SER A 59 4.62 15.04 21.70
C SER A 59 5.07 14.30 20.43
N ASN A 60 5.92 13.26 20.55
CA ASN A 60 6.45 12.51 19.43
C ASN A 60 5.53 11.33 19.10
N PRO A 61 4.76 11.37 18.00
CA PRO A 61 3.89 10.28 17.58
C PRO A 61 4.65 8.97 17.29
N TYR A 62 5.96 9.05 17.03
CA TYR A 62 6.80 7.87 16.84
C TYR A 62 6.90 6.98 18.09
N ASP A 63 6.82 7.55 19.29
CA ASP A 63 6.86 6.78 20.53
C ASP A 63 5.64 5.85 20.67
N GLN A 64 4.47 6.30 20.18
CA GLN A 64 3.25 5.49 20.17
C GLN A 64 3.35 4.34 19.16
N ILE A 65 3.83 4.63 17.95
CA ILE A 65 4.08 3.61 16.92
C ILE A 65 5.03 2.55 17.46
N LYS A 66 6.09 2.95 18.16
CA LYS A 66 7.05 2.02 18.76
C LYS A 66 6.44 1.14 19.85
N ALA A 67 5.51 1.67 20.64
CA ALA A 67 4.80 0.92 21.68
C ALA A 67 3.81 -0.10 21.09
N HIS A 68 3.25 0.19 19.91
CA HIS A 68 2.23 -0.62 19.21
C HIS A 68 2.73 -1.11 17.85
N LYS A 69 3.98 -1.62 17.84
CA LYS A 69 4.66 -2.01 16.60
C LYS A 69 3.95 -3.15 15.86
N GLN A 70 3.29 -4.05 16.58
CA GLN A 70 2.56 -5.15 15.96
C GLN A 70 1.39 -4.61 15.13
N GLU A 71 0.55 -3.76 15.74
CA GLU A 71 -0.62 -3.17 15.10
C GLU A 71 -0.22 -2.29 13.92
N PHE A 72 0.88 -1.54 14.06
CA PHE A 72 1.47 -0.76 12.98
C PHE A 72 1.87 -1.64 11.80
N ASN A 73 2.67 -2.69 12.04
CA ASN A 73 3.12 -3.61 11.00
C ASN A 73 1.95 -4.31 10.31
N GLU A 74 0.94 -4.74 11.06
CA GLU A 74 -0.25 -5.38 10.50
C GLU A 74 -1.05 -4.47 9.55
N ILE A 75 -1.01 -3.15 9.76
CA ILE A 75 -1.61 -2.17 8.83
C ILE A 75 -0.71 -2.02 7.60
N VAL A 76 0.60 -1.83 7.80
CA VAL A 76 1.58 -1.64 6.71
C VAL A 76 1.61 -2.83 5.75
N GLU A 77 1.51 -4.05 6.27
CA GLU A 77 1.48 -5.30 5.48
C GLU A 77 0.29 -5.37 4.50
N MET A 78 -0.75 -4.55 4.69
CA MET A 78 -1.89 -4.48 3.75
C MET A 78 -1.61 -3.63 2.50
N GLY A 79 -0.53 -2.84 2.50
CA GLY A 79 -0.02 -2.16 1.31
C GLY A 79 -0.85 -0.98 0.80
N GLU A 80 -0.70 -0.66 -0.49
CA GLU A 80 -1.24 0.54 -1.14
C GLU A 80 -2.75 0.81 -0.93
N PRO A 81 -3.65 -0.18 -0.86
CA PRO A 81 -5.07 0.09 -0.59
C PRO A 81 -5.33 0.86 0.71
N VAL A 82 -4.43 0.71 1.70
CA VAL A 82 -4.48 1.49 2.95
C VAL A 82 -4.10 2.96 2.71
N VAL A 83 -3.18 3.24 1.79
CA VAL A 83 -2.82 4.63 1.43
C VAL A 83 -4.03 5.33 0.83
N SER A 84 -4.72 4.68 -0.14
CA SER A 84 -5.94 5.22 -0.74
C SER A 84 -7.01 5.50 0.30
N TYR A 85 -7.25 4.54 1.20
CA TYR A 85 -8.20 4.70 2.32
C TYR A 85 -7.86 5.92 3.18
N PHE A 86 -6.60 6.05 3.61
CA PHE A 86 -6.21 7.16 4.47
C PHE A 86 -6.21 8.53 3.77
N VAL A 87 -5.91 8.58 2.48
CA VAL A 87 -6.07 9.81 1.67
C VAL A 87 -7.53 10.27 1.66
N GLU A 88 -8.50 9.34 1.63
CA GLU A 88 -9.93 9.67 1.76
C GLU A 88 -10.28 10.17 3.17
N GLN A 89 -9.71 9.56 4.22
CA GLN A 89 -9.89 9.99 5.62
C GLN A 89 -9.31 11.39 5.90
N PHE A 90 -8.14 11.71 5.33
CA PHE A 90 -7.58 13.06 5.37
C PHE A 90 -8.49 14.09 4.69
N LYS A 91 -9.11 13.69 3.57
CA LYS A 91 -10.01 14.52 2.77
C LYS A 91 -11.36 14.77 3.48
N SER A 92 -11.89 13.76 4.17
CA SER A 92 -13.15 13.87 4.92
C SER A 92 -13.01 14.78 6.16
N GLY A 93 -11.79 14.98 6.65
CA GLY A 93 -11.51 15.71 7.89
C GLY A 93 -11.77 14.88 9.14
N GLU A 94 -11.85 13.55 9.01
CA GLU A 94 -12.04 12.61 10.13
C GLU A 94 -10.75 12.38 10.93
N LEU A 95 -9.60 12.79 10.39
CA LEU A 95 -8.30 12.76 11.06
C LEU A 95 -7.97 14.13 11.65
N ASP A 96 -7.46 14.16 12.88
CA ASP A 96 -6.97 15.35 13.55
C ASP A 96 -5.71 15.06 14.39
N GLY A 97 -4.89 16.09 14.59
CA GLY A 97 -3.76 16.07 15.52
C GLY A 97 -2.90 14.81 15.41
N ASN A 98 -2.97 13.96 16.43
CA ASN A 98 -2.15 12.76 16.53
C ASN A 98 -2.52 11.67 15.51
N SER A 99 -3.80 11.55 15.11
CA SER A 99 -4.22 10.56 14.13
C SER A 99 -3.69 10.89 12.74
N GLU A 100 -3.65 12.18 12.37
CA GLU A 100 -2.99 12.63 11.13
C GLU A 100 -1.51 12.23 11.10
N TRP A 101 -0.79 12.43 12.21
CA TRP A 101 0.62 12.07 12.30
C TRP A 101 0.86 10.57 12.14
N VAL A 102 0.14 9.73 12.89
CA VAL A 102 0.29 8.27 12.83
C VAL A 102 -0.06 7.75 11.45
N THR A 103 -1.15 8.25 10.86
CA THR A 103 -1.57 7.86 9.53
C THR A 103 -0.55 8.25 8.45
N ALA A 104 0.04 9.46 8.52
CA ALA A 104 1.10 9.87 7.61
C ALA A 104 2.34 8.97 7.71
N TRP A 105 2.72 8.55 8.92
CA TRP A 105 3.80 7.57 9.12
C TRP A 105 3.49 6.21 8.50
N ILE A 106 2.26 5.71 8.66
CA ILE A 106 1.83 4.45 8.05
C ILE A 106 1.92 4.54 6.52
N CYS A 107 1.38 5.61 5.92
CA CYS A 107 1.43 5.80 4.48
C CYS A 107 2.88 5.94 3.98
N ASN A 108 3.73 6.65 4.72
CA ASN A 108 5.15 6.77 4.39
C ASN A 108 5.85 5.40 4.38
N GLU A 109 5.57 4.53 5.36
CA GLU A 109 6.15 3.20 5.43
C GLU A 109 5.68 2.31 4.27
N ILE A 110 4.38 2.34 3.95
CA ILE A 110 3.81 1.59 2.83
C ILE A 110 4.43 2.01 1.50
N LEU A 111 4.55 3.32 1.27
CA LEU A 111 5.09 3.88 0.03
C LEU A 111 6.61 3.71 -0.08
N GLY A 112 7.33 3.64 1.04
CA GLY A 112 8.77 3.38 1.08
C GLY A 112 9.58 4.31 0.17
N GLU A 113 10.36 3.71 -0.74
CA GLU A 113 11.17 4.46 -1.71
C GLU A 113 10.34 5.22 -2.75
N GLU A 114 9.11 4.78 -3.00
CA GLU A 114 8.19 5.43 -3.93
C GLU A 114 7.52 6.65 -3.31
N ASN A 115 7.63 6.85 -1.99
CA ASN A 115 7.16 8.07 -1.36
C ASN A 115 7.97 9.28 -1.84
N PRO A 116 7.35 10.23 -2.55
CA PRO A 116 8.04 11.44 -3.00
C PRO A 116 8.37 12.40 -1.84
N ILE A 117 7.75 12.21 -0.68
CA ILE A 117 7.91 13.02 0.51
C ILE A 117 8.83 12.29 1.49
N LYS A 118 9.85 12.95 2.00
CA LYS A 118 10.75 12.43 3.02
C LYS A 118 10.27 12.87 4.40
N ILE A 119 10.52 12.04 5.42
CA ILE A 119 10.26 12.37 6.83
C ILE A 119 10.98 13.65 7.26
N TRP A 120 12.13 13.93 6.65
CA TRP A 120 12.88 15.15 6.87
C TRP A 120 13.60 15.56 5.60
N SER A 121 13.72 16.87 5.38
CA SER A 121 14.43 17.42 4.23
C SER A 121 15.13 18.71 4.63
N GLU A 122 16.43 18.80 4.34
CA GLU A 122 17.26 19.97 4.66
C GLU A 122 16.73 21.27 4.04
N ASP A 123 16.09 21.16 2.87
CA ASP A 123 15.55 22.31 2.15
C ASP A 123 14.08 22.62 2.52
N ASN A 124 13.47 21.82 3.41
CA ASN A 124 12.05 21.85 3.79
C ASN A 124 11.06 21.77 2.62
N LYS A 125 11.50 21.43 1.39
CA LYS A 125 10.62 21.35 0.22
C LYS A 125 9.95 20.00 0.12
N ASN A 126 10.68 18.94 0.45
CA ASN A 126 10.21 17.57 0.34
C ASN A 126 10.07 16.88 1.71
N GLY A 127 10.29 17.61 2.81
CA GLY A 127 10.04 17.15 4.19
C GLY A 127 8.57 17.24 4.56
N TRP A 128 8.13 16.67 5.68
CA TRP A 128 6.80 16.97 6.23
C TRP A 128 6.86 17.29 7.73
N ASP A 129 6.15 18.35 8.14
CA ASP A 129 6.16 18.88 9.52
C ASP A 129 4.87 18.58 10.29
N SER A 130 3.88 17.95 9.64
CA SER A 130 2.65 17.43 10.25
C SER A 130 2.01 16.38 9.35
N GLY A 131 1.09 15.57 9.90
CA GLY A 131 0.32 14.64 9.07
C GLY A 131 -0.49 15.32 7.97
N ARG A 132 -1.04 16.51 8.24
CA ARG A 132 -1.71 17.33 7.23
C ARG A 132 -0.77 17.83 6.13
N ASP A 133 0.43 18.27 6.51
CA ASP A 133 1.46 18.70 5.55
C ASP A 133 1.92 17.54 4.65
N TRP A 134 2.06 16.33 5.20
CA TRP A 134 2.29 15.12 4.40
C TRP A 134 1.17 14.91 3.36
N TYR A 135 -0.09 14.98 3.78
CA TYR A 135 -1.24 14.79 2.89
C TYR A 135 -1.28 15.85 1.77
N GLU A 136 -1.12 17.13 2.13
CA GLU A 136 -1.14 18.22 1.17
C GLU A 136 -0.03 18.07 0.13
N LYS A 137 1.19 17.71 0.55
CA LYS A 137 2.32 17.44 -0.34
C LYS A 137 2.11 16.19 -1.20
N TYR A 138 1.44 15.18 -0.68
CA TYR A 138 1.16 13.93 -1.40
C TYR A 138 0.23 14.17 -2.60
N LEU A 139 -0.69 15.13 -2.46
CA LEU A 139 -1.58 15.55 -3.54
C LEU A 139 -0.91 16.47 -4.58
N LEU A 140 0.26 17.04 -4.30
CA LEU A 140 0.92 17.94 -5.24
C LEU A 140 1.41 17.18 -6.48
N PRO A 141 1.08 17.66 -7.70
CA PRO A 141 1.52 17.03 -8.94
C PRO A 141 3.06 17.03 -9.12
N GLU A 142 3.78 17.88 -8.38
CA GLU A 142 5.25 17.96 -8.42
C GLU A 142 5.96 16.81 -7.68
N GLY A 143 5.32 16.23 -6.65
CA GLY A 143 5.88 15.05 -5.96
C GLY A 143 6.07 13.87 -6.91
N TRP A 144 5.11 13.65 -7.81
CA TRP A 144 5.14 12.62 -8.84
C TRP A 144 6.02 12.96 -10.06
N SER A 145 6.23 14.23 -10.37
CA SER A 145 6.94 14.67 -11.58
C SER A 145 8.47 14.74 -11.38
N PHE A 146 8.93 15.09 -10.17
CA PHE A 146 10.37 15.17 -9.87
C PHE A 146 11.03 13.80 -9.83
N GLN A 147 10.39 12.79 -9.22
CA GLN A 147 10.97 11.43 -9.07
C GLN A 147 11.11 10.67 -10.41
N ARG A 148 10.19 10.85 -11.36
CA ARG A 148 10.30 10.22 -12.70
C ARG A 148 11.44 10.79 -13.54
N LYS A 149 11.85 12.04 -13.31
CA LYS A 149 12.92 12.70 -14.06
C LYS A 149 14.32 12.14 -13.75
N TRP A 150 14.52 11.58 -12.56
CA TRP A 150 15.80 10.99 -12.12
C TRP A 150 15.92 9.49 -12.35
N LYS A 151 14.80 8.76 -12.57
CA LYS A 151 14.82 7.33 -12.95
C LYS A 151 15.09 7.08 -14.44
N THR A 152 15.20 8.13 -15.26
CA THR A 152 15.39 8.04 -16.71
C THR A 152 16.73 8.61 -17.21
N LEU A 153 17.70 8.83 -16.32
CA LEU A 153 19.07 9.23 -16.65
C LEU A 153 20.06 8.18 -16.14
#